data_AF-A0AAD7ZVX5-F1
#
_entry.id   AF-A0AAD7ZVX5-F1
#
_cell.length_a   1.000
_cell.length_b   1.000
_cell.length_c   1.000
_cell.angle_alpha   90.00
_cell.angle_beta   90.00
_cell.angle_gamma   90.00
#
_symmetry.space_group_name_H-M   'P 1'
#
loop_
_entity.id
_entity.type
_entity.pdbx_description
1 polymer ?
#
loop_
_entity_poly.entity_id
_entity_poly.type
_entity_poly.pdbx_seq_one_letter_code
_entity_poly.pdbx_strand_id
1 'polypeptide(L)'
;AGCFRAAINLTGRLLTIYGQGAGRAGHPSKHTVHSIQLWFTRLALHVKLRSFSLAEVESEPFGDLDRPDLYFQFYPELYGGRMGSLVPFAFRLLVAELPQYLTKHQEALNRLHTLLATVRKIIRNLENGLCEDGSPAELSAADRSESKKLWTSREARVLHSIVNCALYQKDYSLAVEVLELLLNSRDWGNHHKRALQSALGRVYLQLGDVTAAEKNFSIARDLKHQQTTQSGSSVASDLRDLIDRGLMAVAQNAFQEAYDCFQKASALDPANIMLLNNMGVCLLYLGRLKDALNLLEGAVNNNPIQGLHESLLLNVCTLYELESSYSNQKKLDMLRLLSQYKGDGVCVACLKLQM
;
A
#
# COMPACT_ATOMS: atom_id res chain seq x y z
N ALA A 1 7.14 -12.73 16.27
CA ALA A 1 6.22 -11.62 15.90
C ALA A 1 5.39 -12.06 14.70
N GLY A 2 4.06 -11.93 14.72
CA GLY A 2 3.21 -12.38 13.59
C GLY A 2 1.96 -13.20 13.97
N CYS A 3 1.62 -13.33 15.26
CA CYS A 3 0.40 -13.99 15.72
C CYS A 3 -0.83 -13.07 15.58
N PHE A 4 -1.14 -12.62 14.37
CA PHE A 4 -2.24 -11.68 14.14
C PHE A 4 -3.60 -12.29 14.51
N ARG A 5 -3.77 -13.61 14.39
CA ARG A 5 -4.99 -14.31 14.85
C ARG A 5 -5.21 -14.16 16.35
N ALA A 6 -4.14 -14.28 17.14
CA ALA A 6 -4.21 -14.07 18.59
C ALA A 6 -4.56 -12.60 18.92
N ALA A 7 -4.01 -11.64 18.18
CA ALA A 7 -4.36 -10.23 18.33
C ALA A 7 -5.83 -9.96 17.99
N ILE A 8 -6.39 -10.58 16.94
CA ILE A 8 -7.82 -10.50 16.61
C ILE A 8 -8.67 -11.09 17.74
N ASN A 9 -8.29 -12.24 18.30
CA ASN A 9 -9.01 -12.81 19.43
C ASN A 9 -8.99 -11.88 20.65
N LEU A 10 -7.85 -11.22 20.92
CA LEU A 10 -7.74 -10.24 21.98
C LEU A 10 -8.61 -9.01 21.73
N THR A 11 -8.62 -8.43 20.52
CA THR A 11 -9.49 -7.28 20.22
C THR A 11 -10.96 -7.64 20.38
N GLY A 12 -11.36 -8.86 19.99
CA GLY A 12 -12.72 -9.36 20.22
C GLY A 12 -13.09 -9.40 21.69
N ARG A 13 -12.22 -9.95 22.54
CA ARG A 13 -12.42 -9.97 24.01
C ARG A 13 -12.51 -8.57 24.61
N LEU A 14 -11.66 -7.65 24.16
CA LEU A 14 -11.68 -6.26 24.62
C LEU A 14 -12.97 -5.55 24.22
N LEU A 15 -13.46 -5.75 23.00
CA LEU A 15 -14.74 -5.20 22.54
C LEU A 15 -15.92 -5.73 23.38
N THR A 16 -15.88 -7.00 23.81
CA THR A 16 -16.90 -7.56 24.70
C THR A 16 -16.96 -6.83 26.04
N ILE A 17 -15.83 -6.37 26.58
CA ILE A 17 -15.79 -5.55 27.82
C ILE A 17 -16.53 -4.23 27.62
N TYR A 18 -16.44 -3.63 26.42
CA TYR A 18 -17.21 -2.45 26.03
C TYR A 18 -18.68 -2.74 25.66
N GLY A 19 -19.14 -3.99 25.82
CA GLY A 19 -20.50 -4.41 25.44
C GLY A 19 -20.71 -4.48 23.92
N GLN A 20 -19.64 -4.58 23.13
CA GLN A 20 -19.65 -4.62 21.67
C GLN A 20 -19.12 -5.96 21.15
N GLY A 21 -19.37 -6.27 19.88
CA GLY A 21 -18.86 -7.48 19.22
C GLY A 21 -19.83 -8.66 19.27
N ALA A 22 -19.30 -9.89 19.37
CA ALA A 22 -20.08 -11.12 19.23
C ALA A 22 -21.26 -11.20 20.22
N GLY A 23 -22.44 -11.59 19.72
CA GLY A 23 -23.66 -11.71 20.53
C GLY A 23 -24.33 -10.37 20.90
N ARG A 24 -23.86 -9.24 20.36
CA ARG A 24 -24.42 -7.90 20.59
C ARG A 24 -25.06 -7.28 19.34
N ALA A 25 -25.28 -8.09 18.29
CA ALA A 25 -25.97 -7.64 17.09
C ALA A 25 -27.38 -7.12 17.43
N GLY A 26 -27.75 -5.96 16.88
CA GLY A 26 -29.04 -5.32 17.14
C GLY A 26 -29.16 -4.56 18.47
N HIS A 27 -28.14 -4.60 19.34
CA HIS A 27 -28.12 -3.80 20.56
C HIS A 27 -27.40 -2.46 20.33
N PRO A 28 -27.88 -1.35 20.94
CA PRO A 28 -27.21 -0.07 20.84
C PRO A 28 -25.83 -0.15 21.48
N SER A 29 -24.80 0.22 20.72
CA SER A 29 -23.42 0.26 21.18
C SER A 29 -23.07 1.68 21.60
N LYS A 30 -22.49 1.86 22.80
CA LYS A 30 -21.92 3.14 23.21
C LYS A 30 -20.48 3.23 22.73
N HIS A 31 -20.19 4.15 21.82
CA HIS A 31 -18.84 4.31 21.27
C HIS A 31 -17.97 5.22 22.13
N THR A 32 -16.77 4.73 22.43
CA THR A 32 -15.69 5.51 23.02
C THR A 32 -14.53 5.67 22.04
N VAL A 33 -13.66 6.66 22.28
CA VAL A 33 -12.40 6.80 21.51
C VAL A 33 -11.62 5.48 21.52
N HIS A 34 -11.58 4.79 22.67
CA HIS A 34 -10.92 3.49 22.80
C HIS A 34 -11.65 2.37 22.04
N SER A 35 -12.98 2.29 22.09
CA SER A 35 -13.71 1.25 21.36
C SER A 35 -13.58 1.42 19.85
N ILE A 36 -13.62 2.66 19.34
CA ILE A 36 -13.43 2.93 17.91
C ILE A 36 -12.00 2.59 17.47
N GLN A 37 -10.99 2.91 18.27
CA GLN A 37 -9.60 2.52 17.99
C GLN A 37 -9.42 1.00 18.01
N LEU A 38 -10.12 0.27 18.90
CA LEU A 38 -10.12 -1.18 18.93
C LEU A 38 -10.76 -1.78 17.67
N TRP A 39 -11.89 -1.24 17.21
CA TRP A 39 -12.52 -1.63 15.94
C TRP A 39 -11.60 -1.40 14.75
N PHE A 40 -10.99 -0.21 14.65
CA PHE A 40 -10.02 0.07 13.59
C PHE A 40 -8.86 -0.92 13.62
N THR A 41 -8.31 -1.21 14.80
CA THR A 41 -7.21 -2.18 14.96
C THR A 41 -7.64 -3.58 14.55
N ARG A 42 -8.85 -4.01 14.93
CA ARG A 42 -9.42 -5.31 14.58
C ARG A 42 -9.58 -5.46 13.07
N LEU A 43 -10.18 -4.49 12.39
CA LEU A 43 -10.36 -4.53 10.94
C LEU A 43 -9.02 -4.46 10.20
N ALA A 44 -8.08 -3.64 10.67
CA ALA A 44 -6.72 -3.61 10.13
C ALA A 44 -6.01 -4.97 10.25
N LEU A 45 -6.20 -5.69 11.36
CA LEU A 45 -5.66 -7.05 11.53
C LEU A 45 -6.31 -8.06 10.57
N HIS A 46 -7.63 -7.98 10.35
CA HIS A 46 -8.30 -8.83 9.37
C HIS A 46 -7.79 -8.57 7.94
N VAL A 47 -7.62 -7.30 7.56
CA VAL A 47 -7.02 -6.91 6.26
C VAL A 47 -5.57 -7.43 6.15
N LYS A 48 -4.77 -7.32 7.22
CA LYS A 48 -3.40 -7.87 7.24
C LYS A 48 -3.35 -9.39 7.09
N LEU A 49 -4.36 -10.10 7.60
CA LEU A 49 -4.53 -11.55 7.41
C LEU A 49 -5.26 -11.92 6.11
N ARG A 50 -5.56 -10.95 5.25
CA ARG A 50 -6.35 -11.16 4.01
C ARG A 50 -7.71 -11.80 4.25
N SER A 51 -8.24 -11.66 5.46
CA SER A 51 -9.58 -12.12 5.85
C SER A 51 -10.60 -11.05 5.46
N PHE A 52 -10.63 -10.70 4.17
CA PHE A 52 -11.38 -9.54 3.66
C PHE A 52 -12.89 -9.71 3.82
N SER A 53 -13.41 -10.92 3.65
CA SER A 53 -14.83 -11.21 3.85
C SER A 53 -15.27 -10.97 5.30
N LEU A 54 -14.46 -11.40 6.28
CA LEU A 54 -14.72 -11.13 7.70
C LEU A 54 -14.61 -9.65 8.03
N ALA A 55 -13.60 -8.96 7.48
CA ALA A 55 -13.48 -7.51 7.65
C ALA A 55 -14.71 -6.77 7.07
N GLU A 56 -15.23 -7.21 5.92
CA GLU A 56 -16.40 -6.57 5.29
C GLU A 56 -17.63 -6.70 6.18
N VAL A 57 -17.94 -7.93 6.61
CA VAL A 57 -19.07 -8.21 7.51
C VAL A 57 -18.96 -7.43 8.82
N GLU A 58 -17.77 -7.36 9.43
CA GLU A 58 -17.59 -6.59 10.67
C GLU A 58 -17.60 -5.06 10.46
N SER A 59 -17.33 -4.59 9.25
CA SER A 59 -17.40 -3.17 8.91
C SER A 59 -18.81 -2.68 8.55
N GLU A 60 -19.68 -3.58 8.11
CA GLU A 60 -21.05 -3.27 7.64
C GLU A 60 -21.88 -2.43 8.64
N PRO A 61 -21.85 -2.71 9.96
CA PRO A 61 -22.61 -1.90 10.93
C PRO A 61 -22.21 -0.42 10.95
N PHE A 62 -20.99 -0.09 10.53
CA PHE A 62 -20.50 1.29 10.51
C PHE A 62 -20.92 2.08 9.26
N GLY A 63 -21.31 1.39 8.18
CA GLY A 63 -21.66 2.02 6.91
C GLY A 63 -20.60 3.01 6.43
N ASP A 64 -21.02 4.24 6.12
CA ASP A 64 -20.14 5.33 5.66
C ASP A 64 -19.38 6.05 6.79
N LEU A 65 -19.42 5.52 8.02
CA LEU A 65 -18.77 6.09 9.21
C LEU A 65 -19.22 7.53 9.52
N ASP A 66 -20.46 7.86 9.19
CA ASP A 66 -21.02 9.21 9.32
C ASP A 66 -22.30 9.28 10.16
N ARG A 67 -22.64 8.19 10.84
CA ARG A 67 -23.81 8.15 11.74
C ARG A 67 -23.60 9.04 12.98
N PRO A 68 -24.68 9.62 13.54
CA PRO A 68 -24.56 10.53 14.69
C PRO A 68 -23.83 9.95 15.91
N ASP A 69 -23.99 8.66 16.18
CA ASP A 69 -23.35 7.91 17.27
C ASP A 69 -21.82 7.77 17.13
N LEU A 70 -21.25 8.21 16.00
CA LEU A 70 -19.81 8.28 15.72
C LEU A 70 -19.23 9.69 15.88
N TYR A 71 -20.00 10.60 16.49
CA TYR A 71 -19.61 11.98 16.78
C TYR A 71 -19.59 12.24 18.28
N PHE A 72 -18.66 13.08 18.74
CA PHE A 72 -18.52 13.41 20.18
C PHE A 72 -19.81 14.00 20.76
N GLN A 73 -20.53 14.77 19.95
CA GLN A 73 -21.78 15.47 20.30
C GLN A 73 -22.91 14.53 20.71
N PHE A 74 -22.86 13.27 20.29
CA PHE A 74 -23.88 12.29 20.62
C PHE A 74 -23.77 11.80 22.07
N TYR A 75 -22.60 11.95 22.71
CA TYR A 75 -22.36 11.55 24.10
C TYR A 75 -21.94 12.76 24.95
N PRO A 76 -22.83 13.75 25.16
CA PRO A 76 -22.51 14.94 25.95
C PRO A 76 -22.12 14.59 27.39
N GLU A 77 -22.63 13.50 27.95
CA GLU A 77 -22.26 13.04 29.28
C GLU A 77 -20.81 12.53 29.39
N LEU A 78 -20.21 12.08 28.28
CA LEU A 78 -18.83 11.57 28.23
C LEU A 78 -17.82 12.62 27.77
N TYR A 79 -18.24 13.52 26.87
CA TYR A 79 -17.33 14.44 26.18
C TYR A 79 -17.67 15.92 26.35
N GLY A 80 -18.71 16.25 27.12
CA GLY A 80 -19.14 17.62 27.35
C GLY A 80 -19.47 18.33 26.04
N GLY A 81 -18.87 19.50 25.83
CA GLY A 81 -19.05 20.30 24.61
C GLY A 81 -18.09 19.97 23.46
N ARG A 82 -17.38 18.83 23.50
CA ARG A 82 -16.45 18.48 22.43
C ARG A 82 -17.21 18.19 21.13
N MET A 83 -16.74 18.78 20.03
CA MET A 83 -17.30 18.61 18.70
C MET A 83 -16.36 17.78 17.81
N GLY A 84 -16.93 17.08 16.83
CA GLY A 84 -16.19 16.39 15.77
C GLY A 84 -16.39 14.87 15.77
N SER A 85 -15.75 14.19 14.82
CA SER A 85 -15.89 12.74 14.67
C SER A 85 -14.99 11.98 15.64
N LEU A 86 -15.52 10.90 16.22
CA LEU A 86 -14.76 9.88 16.96
C LEU A 86 -13.89 9.01 16.02
N VAL A 87 -14.21 8.99 14.73
CA VAL A 87 -13.62 8.06 13.75
C VAL A 87 -12.31 8.64 13.19
N PRO A 88 -11.17 7.96 13.40
CA PRO A 88 -9.91 8.37 12.80
C PRO A 88 -9.97 8.33 11.27
N PHE A 89 -9.29 9.27 10.61
CA PHE A 89 -9.22 9.30 9.14
C PHE A 89 -8.71 7.97 8.54
N ALA A 90 -7.74 7.33 9.19
CA ALA A 90 -7.22 6.03 8.75
C ALA A 90 -8.27 4.92 8.77
N PHE A 91 -9.25 5.00 9.68
CA PHE A 91 -10.36 4.05 9.72
C PHE A 91 -11.32 4.29 8.54
N ARG A 92 -11.65 5.56 8.25
CA ARG A 92 -12.44 5.93 7.06
C ARG A 92 -11.79 5.45 5.77
N LEU A 93 -10.48 5.65 5.63
CA LEU A 93 -9.73 5.20 4.46
C LEU A 93 -9.74 3.67 4.34
N LEU A 94 -9.53 2.94 5.43
CA LEU A 94 -9.55 1.48 5.44
C LEU A 94 -10.90 0.90 5.00
N VAL A 95 -12.02 1.45 5.49
CA VAL A 95 -13.36 0.99 5.10
C VAL A 95 -13.71 1.38 3.66
N ALA A 96 -13.20 2.50 3.16
CA ALA A 96 -13.34 2.88 1.76
C ALA A 96 -12.53 1.97 0.82
N GLU A 97 -11.34 1.54 1.24
CA GLU A 97 -10.46 0.63 0.48
C GLU A 97 -10.93 -0.82 0.49
N LEU A 98 -11.60 -1.26 1.56
CA LEU A 98 -11.91 -2.67 1.79
C LEU A 98 -12.63 -3.39 0.63
N PRO A 99 -13.66 -2.82 -0.03
CA PRO A 99 -14.37 -3.49 -1.11
C PRO A 99 -13.45 -3.87 -2.30
N GLN A 100 -12.34 -3.15 -2.51
CA GLN A 100 -11.40 -3.43 -3.61
C GLN A 100 -10.81 -4.85 -3.50
N TYR A 101 -10.57 -5.33 -2.27
CA TYR A 101 -10.00 -6.67 -2.04
C TYR A 101 -11.00 -7.80 -2.25
N LEU A 102 -12.29 -7.48 -2.34
CA LEU A 102 -13.38 -8.41 -2.64
C LEU A 102 -13.87 -8.26 -4.08
N THR A 103 -13.04 -7.68 -4.96
CA THR A 103 -13.35 -7.42 -6.37
C THR A 103 -14.51 -6.44 -6.62
N LYS A 104 -15.00 -5.75 -5.58
CA LYS A 104 -16.02 -4.70 -5.66
C LYS A 104 -15.37 -3.33 -5.92
N HIS A 105 -14.60 -3.24 -7.00
CA HIS A 105 -13.76 -2.08 -7.31
C HIS A 105 -14.56 -0.78 -7.47
N GLN A 106 -15.74 -0.85 -8.09
CA GLN A 106 -16.57 0.33 -8.32
C GLN A 106 -17.10 0.90 -6.98
N GLU A 107 -17.51 0.04 -6.05
CA GLU A 107 -17.91 0.44 -4.70
C GLU A 107 -16.76 1.13 -3.95
N ALA A 108 -15.55 0.57 -4.02
CA ALA A 108 -14.36 1.17 -3.41
C ALA A 108 -14.06 2.55 -4.02
N LEU A 109 -14.09 2.68 -5.35
CA LEU A 109 -13.89 3.96 -6.04
C LEU A 109 -14.93 4.99 -5.62
N ASN A 110 -16.21 4.64 -5.56
CA ASN A 110 -17.26 5.55 -5.09
C ASN A 110 -17.00 6.03 -3.66
N ARG A 111 -16.68 5.11 -2.74
CA ARG A 111 -16.36 5.48 -1.35
C ARG A 111 -15.13 6.39 -1.26
N LEU A 112 -14.07 6.10 -2.02
CA LEU A 112 -12.86 6.91 -2.08
C LEU A 112 -13.12 8.30 -2.68
N HIS A 113 -13.94 8.41 -3.73
CA HIS A 113 -14.32 9.70 -4.31
C HIS A 113 -15.20 10.53 -3.37
N THR A 114 -16.13 9.91 -2.63
CA THR A 114 -16.91 10.59 -1.58
C THR A 114 -16.01 11.10 -0.45
N LEU A 115 -15.04 10.29 -0.02
CA LEU A 115 -14.03 10.70 0.96
C LEU A 115 -13.16 11.85 0.43
N LEU A 116 -12.74 11.78 -0.83
CA LEU A 116 -11.97 12.83 -1.51
C LEU A 116 -12.75 14.15 -1.58
N ALA A 117 -14.04 14.09 -1.94
CA ALA A 117 -14.92 15.26 -2.00
C ALA A 117 -15.06 15.93 -0.62
N THR A 118 -15.17 15.13 0.43
CA THR A 118 -15.21 15.61 1.83
C THR A 118 -13.90 16.30 2.21
N VAL A 119 -12.76 15.68 1.91
CA VAL A 119 -11.43 16.24 2.19
C VAL A 119 -11.23 17.57 1.44
N ARG A 120 -11.59 17.64 0.16
CA ARG A 120 -11.51 18.86 -0.65
C ARG A 120 -12.42 19.97 -0.13
N LYS A 121 -13.62 19.63 0.33
CA LYS A 121 -14.52 20.59 0.98
C LYS A 121 -13.86 21.21 2.22
N ILE A 122 -13.22 20.40 3.06
CA ILE A 122 -12.51 20.88 4.26
C ILE A 122 -11.33 21.79 3.89
N ILE A 123 -10.53 21.41 2.89
CA ILE A 123 -9.44 22.25 2.38
C ILE A 123 -9.99 23.60 1.90
N ARG A 124 -11.06 23.60 1.09
CA ARG A 124 -11.71 24.81 0.59
C ARG A 124 -12.25 25.69 1.72
N ASN A 125 -12.82 25.10 2.77
CA ASN A 125 -13.27 25.84 3.95
C ASN A 125 -12.09 26.59 4.60
N LEU A 126 -10.97 25.89 4.82
CA LEU A 126 -9.76 26.47 5.42
C LEU A 126 -9.11 27.54 4.53
N GLU A 127 -9.19 27.41 3.21
CA GLU A 127 -8.75 28.41 2.24
C GLU A 127 -9.58 29.69 2.32
N ASN A 128 -10.89 29.56 2.49
CA ASN A 128 -11.82 30.67 2.66
C ASN A 128 -11.84 31.27 4.08
N GLY A 129 -10.95 30.83 4.97
CA GLY A 129 -10.84 31.34 6.33
C GLY A 129 -11.88 30.79 7.31
N LEU A 130 -12.60 29.74 6.94
CA LEU A 130 -13.54 29.03 7.80
C LEU A 130 -12.84 27.91 8.59
N CYS A 131 -13.52 27.37 9.60
CA CYS A 131 -13.11 26.14 10.28
C CYS A 131 -13.32 24.90 9.40
N GLU A 132 -12.79 23.75 9.84
CA GLU A 132 -12.87 22.49 9.07
C GLU A 132 -14.33 22.09 8.73
N ASP A 133 -15.24 22.33 9.67
CA ASP A 133 -16.69 22.09 9.54
C ASP A 133 -17.43 23.15 8.71
N GLY A 134 -16.76 24.25 8.35
CA GLY A 134 -17.32 25.39 7.61
C GLY A 134 -17.87 26.50 8.50
N SER A 135 -17.73 26.40 9.84
CA SER A 135 -18.14 27.46 10.76
C SER A 135 -17.20 28.69 10.68
N PRO A 136 -17.71 29.90 10.98
CA PRO A 136 -16.92 31.14 10.93
C PRO A 136 -16.00 31.35 12.15
N ALA A 137 -15.77 30.34 12.99
CA ALA A 137 -14.96 30.49 14.20
C ALA A 137 -13.48 30.80 13.90
N GLU A 138 -12.86 31.60 14.78
CA GLU A 138 -11.47 32.04 14.62
C GLU A 138 -10.49 30.91 14.96
N LEU A 139 -9.79 30.42 13.92
CA LEU A 139 -8.57 29.61 14.07
C LEU A 139 -7.36 30.54 14.05
N SER A 140 -6.37 30.26 14.91
CA SER A 140 -5.08 30.95 14.81
C SER A 140 -4.44 30.69 13.44
N ALA A 141 -3.64 31.64 12.95
CA ALA A 141 -2.97 31.49 11.65
C ALA A 141 -2.04 30.25 11.62
N ALA A 142 -1.42 29.92 12.76
CA ALA A 142 -0.60 28.72 12.93
C ALA A 142 -1.43 27.44 12.82
N ASP A 143 -2.54 27.34 13.57
CA ASP A 143 -3.41 26.16 13.56
C ASP A 143 -4.04 25.94 12.19
N ARG A 144 -4.42 27.03 11.50
CA ARG A 144 -4.95 26.95 10.14
C ARG A 144 -3.91 26.43 9.15
N SER A 145 -2.66 26.86 9.27
CA SER A 145 -1.56 26.37 8.42
C SER A 145 -1.31 24.88 8.65
N GLU A 146 -1.27 24.43 9.91
CA GLU A 146 -1.10 23.01 10.24
C GLU A 146 -2.29 22.15 9.81
N SER A 147 -3.52 22.64 9.99
CA SER A 147 -4.71 21.96 9.48
C SER A 147 -4.69 21.82 7.95
N LYS A 148 -4.32 22.88 7.22
CA LYS A 148 -4.13 22.81 5.75
C LYS A 148 -3.07 21.77 5.36
N LYS A 149 -1.92 21.73 6.04
CA LYS A 149 -0.88 20.72 5.79
C LYS A 149 -1.39 19.30 6.03
N LEU A 150 -2.14 19.10 7.11
CA LEU A 150 -2.73 17.81 7.47
C LEU A 150 -3.74 17.34 6.42
N TRP A 151 -4.69 18.19 6.04
CA TRP A 151 -5.75 17.82 5.09
C TRP A 151 -5.24 17.66 3.66
N THR A 152 -4.26 18.45 3.23
CA THR A 152 -3.57 18.23 1.95
C THR A 152 -2.77 16.92 1.94
N SER A 153 -2.15 16.53 3.06
CA SER A 153 -1.53 15.20 3.19
C SER A 153 -2.57 14.07 3.10
N ARG A 154 -3.75 14.25 3.71
CA ARG A 154 -4.86 13.30 3.62
C ARG A 154 -5.40 13.19 2.20
N GLU A 155 -5.56 14.31 1.48
CA GLU A 155 -5.97 14.31 0.07
C GLU A 155 -5.05 13.45 -0.78
N ALA A 156 -3.74 13.66 -0.66
CA ALA A 156 -2.74 12.87 -1.36
C ALA A 156 -2.85 11.37 -1.03
N ARG A 157 -3.11 11.01 0.24
CA ARG A 157 -3.33 9.62 0.64
C ARG A 157 -4.56 9.02 -0.04
N VAL A 158 -5.68 9.74 -0.11
CA VAL A 158 -6.89 9.26 -0.83
C VAL A 158 -6.60 9.08 -2.32
N LEU A 159 -5.91 10.03 -2.95
CA LEU A 159 -5.53 9.92 -4.37
C LEU A 159 -4.63 8.71 -4.61
N HIS A 160 -3.65 8.44 -3.74
CA HIS A 160 -2.86 7.21 -3.82
C HIS A 160 -3.72 5.94 -3.68
N SER A 161 -4.72 5.94 -2.81
CA SER A 161 -5.66 4.82 -2.67
C SER A 161 -6.51 4.62 -3.93
N ILE A 162 -6.94 5.71 -4.58
CA ILE A 162 -7.64 5.64 -5.88
C ILE A 162 -6.73 5.05 -6.95
N VAL A 163 -5.48 5.51 -7.04
CA VAL A 163 -4.47 4.94 -7.97
C VAL A 163 -4.29 3.45 -7.71
N ASN A 164 -4.16 3.03 -6.45
CA ASN A 164 -4.01 1.62 -6.11
C ASN A 164 -5.24 0.80 -6.54
N CYS A 165 -6.46 1.31 -6.30
CA CYS A 165 -7.69 0.65 -6.73
C CYS A 165 -7.75 0.52 -8.27
N ALA A 166 -7.39 1.57 -9.01
CA ALA A 166 -7.31 1.56 -10.46
C ALA A 166 -6.29 0.53 -10.97
N LEU A 167 -5.11 0.45 -10.34
CA LEU A 167 -4.07 -0.54 -10.67
C LEU A 167 -4.54 -1.98 -10.39
N TYR A 168 -5.28 -2.23 -9.31
CA TYR A 168 -5.87 -3.55 -9.04
C TYR A 168 -6.87 -3.96 -10.13
N GLN A 169 -7.67 -3.00 -10.62
CA GLN A 169 -8.60 -3.20 -11.74
C GLN A 169 -7.88 -3.28 -13.11
N LYS A 170 -6.58 -2.98 -13.16
CA LYS A 170 -5.80 -2.77 -14.40
C LYS A 170 -6.32 -1.62 -15.27
N ASP A 171 -7.02 -0.66 -14.67
CA ASP A 171 -7.38 0.61 -15.30
C ASP A 171 -6.18 1.56 -15.22
N TYR A 172 -5.21 1.34 -16.11
CA TYR A 172 -3.99 2.15 -16.15
C TYR A 172 -4.26 3.59 -16.59
N SER A 173 -5.31 3.83 -17.39
CA SER A 173 -5.75 5.16 -17.79
C SER A 173 -6.12 6.02 -16.58
N LEU A 174 -7.00 5.51 -15.71
CA LEU A 174 -7.38 6.20 -14.49
C LEU A 174 -6.19 6.37 -13.54
N ALA A 175 -5.32 5.36 -13.42
CA ALA A 175 -4.11 5.46 -12.61
C ALA A 175 -3.18 6.59 -13.07
N VAL A 176 -2.99 6.75 -14.39
CA VAL A 176 -2.22 7.84 -14.99
C VAL A 176 -2.87 9.19 -14.70
N GLU A 177 -4.16 9.35 -14.99
CA GLU A 177 -4.90 10.61 -14.78
C GLU A 177 -4.80 11.09 -13.32
N VAL A 178 -4.99 10.18 -12.37
CA VAL A 178 -4.94 10.52 -10.94
C VAL A 178 -3.50 10.81 -10.47
N LEU A 179 -2.48 10.13 -11.02
CA LEU A 179 -1.08 10.44 -10.73
C LEU A 179 -0.65 11.79 -11.30
N GLU A 180 -1.11 12.15 -12.51
CA GLU A 180 -0.87 13.47 -13.10
C GLU A 180 -1.59 14.57 -12.30
N LEU A 181 -2.83 14.32 -11.88
CA LEU A 181 -3.55 15.22 -10.96
C LEU A 181 -2.77 15.40 -9.65
N LEU A 182 -2.23 14.32 -9.08
CA LEU A 182 -1.43 14.37 -7.87
C LEU A 182 -0.14 15.18 -8.08
N LEU A 183 0.54 15.03 -9.22
CA LEU A 183 1.73 15.80 -9.58
C LEU A 183 1.44 17.29 -9.74
N ASN A 184 0.30 17.65 -10.35
CA ASN A 184 -0.05 19.03 -10.70
C ASN A 184 -0.76 19.80 -9.57
N SER A 185 -1.45 19.09 -8.68
CA SER A 185 -2.24 19.72 -7.60
C SER A 185 -1.41 20.35 -6.49
N ARG A 186 -0.10 20.03 -6.39
CA ARG A 186 0.70 20.44 -5.23
C ARG A 186 2.16 20.74 -5.59
N ASP A 187 2.72 21.71 -4.86
CA ASP A 187 4.16 21.93 -4.78
C ASP A 187 4.83 20.87 -3.91
N TRP A 188 5.06 19.72 -4.52
CA TRP A 188 5.91 18.67 -3.97
C TRP A 188 7.38 19.11 -3.99
N GLY A 189 8.12 18.77 -2.93
CA GLY A 189 9.58 18.84 -2.98
C GLY A 189 10.15 17.90 -4.05
N ASN A 190 11.32 18.21 -4.61
CA ASN A 190 11.93 17.47 -5.73
C ASN A 190 11.99 15.96 -5.49
N HIS A 191 12.26 15.51 -4.26
CA HIS A 191 12.25 14.10 -3.89
C HIS A 191 10.88 13.42 -4.15
N HIS A 192 9.79 14.07 -3.75
CA HIS A 192 8.44 13.54 -3.94
C HIS A 192 8.00 13.61 -5.41
N LYS A 193 8.28 14.74 -6.11
CA LYS A 193 8.04 14.86 -7.56
C LYS A 193 8.71 13.72 -8.31
N ARG A 194 9.97 13.48 -7.99
CA ARG A 194 10.75 12.41 -8.59
C ARG A 194 10.17 11.03 -8.34
N ALA A 195 9.76 10.72 -7.11
CA ALA A 195 9.12 9.44 -6.80
C ALA A 195 7.81 9.22 -7.58
N LEU A 196 6.99 10.27 -7.73
CA LEU A 196 5.76 10.23 -8.51
C LEU A 196 6.02 10.07 -10.01
N GLN A 197 7.02 10.76 -10.55
CA GLN A 197 7.44 10.61 -11.95
C GLN A 197 7.92 9.19 -12.25
N SER A 198 8.73 8.58 -11.37
CA SER A 198 9.11 7.17 -11.51
C SER A 198 7.92 6.22 -11.37
N ALA A 199 6.95 6.51 -10.48
CA ALA A 199 5.73 5.71 -10.39
C ALA A 199 4.92 5.79 -11.69
N LEU A 200 4.75 7.00 -12.24
CA LEU A 200 4.04 7.23 -13.49
C LEU A 200 4.71 6.52 -14.67
N GLY A 201 6.05 6.58 -14.78
CA GLY A 201 6.80 5.83 -15.78
C GLY A 201 6.58 4.31 -15.69
N ARG A 202 6.50 3.76 -14.47
CA ARG A 202 6.19 2.33 -14.26
C ARG A 202 4.76 1.97 -14.66
N VAL A 203 3.79 2.87 -14.44
CA VAL A 203 2.41 2.66 -14.91
C VAL A 203 2.35 2.68 -16.44
N TYR A 204 3.06 3.60 -17.10
CA TYR A 204 3.16 3.60 -18.56
C TYR A 204 3.82 2.34 -19.12
N LEU A 205 4.83 1.78 -18.45
CA LEU A 205 5.38 0.48 -18.82
C LEU A 205 4.33 -0.64 -18.74
N GLN A 206 3.47 -0.65 -17.72
CA GLN A 206 2.38 -1.62 -17.61
C GLN A 206 1.30 -1.42 -18.69
N LEU A 207 1.06 -0.18 -19.10
CA LEU A 207 0.19 0.16 -20.22
C LEU A 207 0.79 -0.22 -21.59
N GLY A 208 2.12 -0.41 -21.66
CA GLY A 208 2.87 -0.71 -22.89
C GLY A 208 3.40 0.53 -23.62
N ASP A 209 3.21 1.73 -23.06
CA ASP A 209 3.76 2.97 -23.61
C ASP A 209 5.19 3.20 -23.11
N VAL A 210 6.14 2.56 -23.79
CA VAL A 210 7.58 2.67 -23.51
C VAL A 210 8.09 4.11 -23.72
N THR A 211 7.46 4.88 -24.61
CA THR A 211 7.89 6.25 -24.92
C THR A 211 7.52 7.23 -23.82
N ALA A 212 6.29 7.16 -23.32
CA ALA A 212 5.86 7.96 -22.17
C ALA A 212 6.60 7.52 -20.90
N ALA A 213 6.86 6.22 -20.72
CA ALA A 213 7.67 5.73 -19.62
C ALA A 213 9.07 6.38 -19.60
N GLU A 214 9.78 6.35 -20.73
CA GLU A 214 11.12 6.94 -20.83
C GLU A 214 11.11 8.45 -20.58
N LYS A 215 10.08 9.17 -21.07
CA LYS A 215 9.90 10.60 -20.79
C LYS A 215 9.75 10.88 -19.29
N ASN A 216 8.97 10.09 -18.56
CA ASN A 216 8.79 10.30 -17.13
C ASN A 216 10.04 9.93 -16.33
N PHE A 217 10.76 8.87 -16.74
CA PHE A 217 12.03 8.51 -16.13
C PHE A 217 13.13 9.54 -16.40
N SER A 218 13.17 10.18 -17.58
CA SER A 218 14.11 11.26 -17.86
C SER A 218 13.85 12.48 -16.96
N ILE A 219 12.59 12.88 -16.80
CA ILE A 219 12.20 13.95 -15.85
C ILE A 219 12.64 13.58 -14.42
N ALA A 220 12.44 12.33 -14.01
CA ALA A 220 12.87 11.86 -12.70
C ALA A 220 14.39 11.92 -12.51
N ARG A 221 15.19 11.69 -13.56
CA ARG A 221 16.65 11.84 -13.54
C ARG A 221 17.07 13.31 -13.46
N ASP A 222 16.43 14.19 -14.23
CA ASP A 222 16.73 15.62 -14.23
C ASP A 222 16.47 16.26 -12.86
N LEU A 223 15.37 15.88 -12.20
CA LEU A 223 15.06 16.31 -10.83
C LEU A 223 16.13 15.87 -9.81
N LYS A 224 16.79 14.73 -10.04
CA LYS A 224 17.95 14.30 -9.22
C LYS A 224 19.14 15.21 -9.47
N HIS A 225 19.49 15.46 -10.73
CA HIS A 225 20.65 16.30 -11.08
C HIS A 225 20.55 17.70 -10.49
N GLN A 226 19.35 18.31 -10.53
CA GLN A 226 19.08 19.60 -9.90
C GLN A 226 19.28 19.58 -8.37
N GLN A 227 18.99 18.46 -7.71
CA GLN A 227 19.21 18.30 -6.27
C GLN A 227 20.69 18.10 -5.92
N THR A 228 21.41 17.33 -6.75
CA THR A 228 22.84 17.02 -6.57
C THR A 228 23.71 18.26 -6.76
N THR A 229 23.41 19.12 -7.75
CA THR A 229 24.13 20.39 -7.96
C THR A 229 23.94 21.37 -6.79
N GLN A 230 22.80 21.32 -6.11
CA GLN A 230 22.54 22.14 -4.91
C GLN A 230 23.20 21.58 -3.63
N SER A 231 23.42 20.26 -3.56
CA SER A 231 23.84 19.58 -2.31
C SER A 231 25.31 19.14 -2.29
N GLY A 232 26.08 19.38 -3.36
CA GLY A 232 27.52 19.10 -3.42
C GLY A 232 27.90 17.61 -3.29
N SER A 233 26.95 16.68 -3.34
CA SER A 233 27.21 15.25 -3.17
C SER A 233 27.62 14.60 -4.50
N SER A 234 28.57 13.67 -4.44
CA SER A 234 28.98 12.80 -5.56
C SER A 234 27.80 12.15 -6.29
N VAL A 235 27.96 11.92 -7.60
CA VAL A 235 27.05 11.15 -8.48
C VAL A 235 27.08 9.67 -8.07
N ALA A 236 26.60 9.37 -6.86
CA ALA A 236 26.34 8.01 -6.45
C ALA A 236 25.24 7.44 -7.36
N SER A 237 25.47 6.20 -7.82
CA SER A 237 24.43 5.39 -8.46
C SER A 237 23.22 5.36 -7.55
N ASP A 238 22.06 5.73 -8.09
CA ASP A 238 20.85 5.87 -7.28
C ASP A 238 19.96 4.68 -7.51
N LEU A 239 19.57 4.04 -6.40
CA LEU A 239 18.69 2.89 -6.37
C LEU A 239 17.46 3.07 -7.27
N ARG A 240 16.80 4.24 -7.22
CA ARG A 240 15.58 4.48 -8.00
C ARG A 240 15.87 4.52 -9.50
N ASP A 241 16.95 5.19 -9.90
CA ASP A 241 17.35 5.29 -11.31
C ASP A 241 17.77 3.93 -11.88
N LEU A 242 18.54 3.14 -11.12
CA LEU A 242 18.92 1.78 -11.51
C LEU A 242 17.71 0.86 -11.67
N ILE A 243 16.71 0.98 -10.79
CA ILE A 243 15.45 0.24 -10.92
C ILE A 243 14.70 0.65 -12.17
N ASP A 244 14.51 1.96 -12.39
CA ASP A 244 13.75 2.48 -13.52
C ASP A 244 14.41 2.05 -14.86
N ARG A 245 15.74 2.17 -14.96
CA ARG A 245 16.51 1.68 -16.12
C ARG A 245 16.41 0.17 -16.31
N GLY A 246 16.50 -0.60 -15.22
CA GLY A 246 16.34 -2.05 -15.27
C GLY A 246 14.96 -2.45 -15.80
N LEU A 247 13.89 -1.78 -15.35
CA LEU A 247 12.53 -2.03 -15.82
C LEU A 247 12.33 -1.62 -17.29
N MET A 248 12.93 -0.51 -17.72
CA MET A 248 12.94 -0.10 -19.14
C MET A 248 13.64 -1.15 -20.02
N ALA A 249 14.81 -1.64 -19.59
CA ALA A 249 15.56 -2.66 -20.31
C ALA A 249 14.77 -3.99 -20.41
N VAL A 250 14.04 -4.38 -19.35
CA VAL A 250 13.10 -5.52 -19.41
C VAL A 250 12.03 -5.28 -20.47
N ALA A 251 11.41 -4.10 -20.50
CA ALA A 251 10.38 -3.77 -21.49
C ALA A 251 10.90 -3.77 -22.94
N GLN A 252 12.21 -3.57 -23.13
CA GLN A 252 12.89 -3.61 -24.42
C GLN A 252 13.50 -4.99 -24.76
N ASN A 253 13.24 -6.03 -23.95
CA ASN A 253 13.86 -7.36 -24.05
C ASN A 253 15.40 -7.38 -23.91
N ALA A 254 16.00 -6.32 -23.37
CA ALA A 254 17.42 -6.22 -23.09
C ALA A 254 17.76 -6.83 -21.72
N PHE A 255 17.54 -8.14 -21.58
CA PHE A 255 17.60 -8.83 -20.27
C PHE A 255 18.97 -8.81 -19.60
N GLN A 256 20.07 -8.76 -20.37
CA GLN A 256 21.41 -8.65 -19.79
C GLN A 256 21.63 -7.27 -19.17
N GLU A 257 21.26 -6.20 -19.86
CA GLU A 257 21.35 -4.84 -19.33
C GLU A 257 20.44 -4.65 -18.11
N ALA A 258 19.23 -5.22 -18.15
CA ALA A 258 18.31 -5.22 -17.03
C ALA A 258 18.93 -5.91 -15.80
N TYR A 259 19.51 -7.10 -15.99
CA TYR A 259 20.20 -7.83 -14.93
C TYR A 259 21.34 -7.00 -14.32
N ASP A 260 22.19 -6.39 -15.15
CA ASP A 260 23.31 -5.56 -14.68
C ASP A 260 22.83 -4.34 -13.87
N CYS A 261 21.72 -3.72 -14.29
CA CYS A 261 21.09 -2.63 -13.54
C CYS A 261 20.55 -3.10 -12.19
N PHE A 262 19.82 -4.22 -12.15
CA PHE A 262 19.29 -4.76 -10.91
C PHE A 262 20.38 -5.30 -9.98
N GLN A 263 21.47 -5.84 -10.52
CA GLN A 263 22.63 -6.27 -9.74
C GLN A 263 23.29 -5.08 -9.04
N LYS A 264 23.51 -3.97 -9.77
CA LYS A 264 24.01 -2.71 -9.18
C LYS A 264 23.05 -2.17 -8.13
N ALA A 265 21.73 -2.23 -8.39
CA ALA A 265 20.72 -1.79 -7.42
C ALA A 265 20.74 -2.68 -6.17
N SER A 266 20.92 -3.99 -6.33
CA SER A 266 20.95 -4.96 -5.24
C SER A 266 22.20 -4.80 -4.38
N ALA A 267 23.30 -4.25 -4.91
CA ALA A 267 24.45 -3.90 -4.11
C ALA A 267 24.17 -2.70 -3.18
N LEU A 268 23.23 -1.81 -3.56
CA LEU A 268 22.80 -0.67 -2.73
C LEU A 268 21.72 -1.06 -1.72
N ASP A 269 20.83 -1.98 -2.09
CA ASP A 269 19.74 -2.47 -1.24
C ASP A 269 19.63 -4.01 -1.33
N PRO A 270 20.51 -4.76 -0.63
CA PRO A 270 20.54 -6.23 -0.71
C PRO A 270 19.29 -6.92 -0.15
N ALA A 271 18.50 -6.20 0.66
CA ALA A 271 17.26 -6.68 1.26
C ALA A 271 16.05 -6.59 0.30
N ASN A 272 16.23 -5.96 -0.86
CA ASN A 272 15.14 -5.69 -1.79
C ASN A 272 14.74 -6.92 -2.60
N ILE A 273 13.69 -7.58 -2.15
CA ILE A 273 13.15 -8.80 -2.78
C ILE A 273 12.74 -8.56 -4.24
N MET A 274 12.24 -7.36 -4.56
CA MET A 274 11.84 -7.02 -5.93
C MET A 274 13.02 -7.08 -6.90
N LEU A 275 14.21 -6.61 -6.47
CA LEU A 275 15.43 -6.68 -7.28
C LEU A 275 15.84 -8.12 -7.54
N LEU A 276 15.89 -8.94 -6.49
CA LEU A 276 16.24 -10.37 -6.58
C LEU A 276 15.27 -11.11 -7.50
N ASN A 277 13.98 -10.81 -7.40
CA ASN A 277 12.96 -11.39 -8.26
C ASN A 277 13.16 -11.02 -9.73
N ASN A 278 13.37 -9.74 -10.01
CA ASN A 278 13.59 -9.29 -11.38
C ASN A 278 14.91 -9.82 -11.96
N MET A 279 15.96 -9.96 -11.16
CA MET A 279 17.20 -10.63 -11.56
C MET A 279 16.96 -12.09 -11.91
N GLY A 280 16.19 -12.83 -11.09
CA GLY A 280 15.82 -14.22 -11.37
C GLY A 280 15.03 -14.36 -12.67
N VAL A 281 14.09 -13.45 -12.93
CA VAL A 281 13.36 -13.38 -14.20
C VAL A 281 14.30 -13.09 -15.37
N CYS A 282 15.21 -12.12 -15.26
CA CYS A 282 16.20 -11.83 -16.30
C CYS A 282 17.08 -13.05 -16.60
N LEU A 283 17.58 -13.74 -15.58
CA LEU A 283 18.38 -14.96 -15.74
C LEU A 283 17.60 -16.07 -16.45
N LEU A 284 16.30 -16.23 -16.15
CA LEU A 284 15.44 -17.18 -16.86
C LEU A 284 15.35 -16.85 -18.35
N TYR A 285 15.10 -15.59 -18.72
CA TYR A 285 15.03 -15.16 -20.13
C TYR A 285 16.37 -15.24 -20.85
N LEU A 286 17.48 -15.18 -20.13
CA LEU A 286 18.83 -15.44 -20.65
C LEU A 286 19.16 -16.94 -20.78
N GLY A 287 18.22 -17.84 -20.45
CA GLY A 287 18.42 -19.30 -20.48
C GLY A 287 19.25 -19.86 -19.33
N ARG A 288 19.53 -19.04 -18.30
CA ARG A 288 20.37 -19.39 -17.14
C ARG A 288 19.51 -19.85 -15.96
N LEU A 289 18.71 -20.89 -16.18
CA LEU A 289 17.74 -21.42 -15.20
C LEU A 289 18.39 -21.77 -13.85
N LYS A 290 19.55 -22.45 -13.86
CA LYS A 290 20.25 -22.85 -12.64
C LYS A 290 20.73 -21.66 -11.82
N ASP A 291 21.21 -20.61 -12.48
CA ASP A 291 21.66 -19.40 -11.80
C ASP A 291 20.47 -18.65 -11.18
N ALA A 292 19.33 -18.62 -11.87
CA ALA A 292 18.10 -18.04 -11.33
C ALA A 292 17.64 -18.77 -10.06
N LEU A 293 17.66 -20.11 -10.07
CA LEU A 293 17.34 -20.91 -8.89
C LEU A 293 18.31 -20.66 -7.74
N ASN A 294 19.62 -20.74 -7.99
CA ASN A 294 20.64 -20.49 -6.97
C ASN A 294 20.49 -19.09 -6.34
N LEU A 295 20.19 -18.07 -7.16
CA LEU A 295 19.98 -16.71 -6.68
C LEU A 295 18.75 -16.61 -5.75
N LEU A 296 17.61 -17.14 -6.18
CA LEU A 296 16.36 -17.02 -5.42
C LEU A 296 16.34 -17.94 -4.18
N GLU A 297 16.87 -19.16 -4.28
CA GLU A 297 17.06 -20.04 -3.12
C GLU A 297 18.04 -19.44 -2.12
N GLY A 298 19.15 -18.87 -2.61
CA GLY A 298 20.10 -18.14 -1.78
C GLY A 298 19.45 -16.99 -1.02
N ALA A 299 18.55 -16.24 -1.67
CA ALA A 299 17.79 -15.18 -1.02
C ALA A 299 16.91 -15.69 0.13
N VAL A 300 16.22 -16.84 -0.07
CA VAL A 300 15.40 -17.47 0.96
C VAL A 300 16.26 -18.00 2.11
N ASN A 301 17.37 -18.67 1.81
CA ASN A 301 18.20 -19.32 2.82
C ASN A 301 19.03 -18.32 3.64
N ASN A 302 19.54 -17.26 3.01
CA ASN A 302 20.37 -16.26 3.67
C ASN A 302 19.55 -15.30 4.56
N ASN A 303 18.32 -14.99 4.16
CA ASN A 303 17.42 -14.15 4.96
C ASN A 303 15.97 -14.65 4.88
N PRO A 304 15.61 -15.72 5.61
CA PRO A 304 14.28 -16.32 5.51
C PRO A 304 13.14 -15.34 5.83
N ILE A 305 13.35 -14.43 6.79
CA ILE A 305 12.31 -13.45 7.18
C ILE A 305 11.96 -12.51 6.03
N GLN A 306 12.94 -12.11 5.21
CA GLN A 306 12.68 -11.28 4.04
C GLN A 306 12.35 -12.16 2.82
N GLY A 307 13.22 -13.11 2.47
CA GLY A 307 13.13 -13.94 1.28
C GLY A 307 11.87 -14.81 1.15
N LEU A 308 11.24 -15.20 2.26
CA LEU A 308 9.94 -15.90 2.25
C LEU A 308 8.77 -14.95 1.96
N HIS A 309 8.85 -14.30 0.80
CA HIS A 309 7.83 -13.40 0.26
C HIS A 309 7.12 -14.07 -0.91
N GLU A 310 5.82 -13.84 -1.03
CA GLU A 310 4.95 -14.58 -1.95
C GLU A 310 5.39 -14.48 -3.42
N SER A 311 5.79 -13.30 -3.87
CA SER A 311 6.25 -13.12 -5.25
C SER A 311 7.55 -13.87 -5.55
N LEU A 312 8.44 -14.02 -4.56
CA LEU A 312 9.69 -14.74 -4.72
C LEU A 312 9.44 -16.25 -4.70
N LEU A 313 8.64 -16.70 -3.74
CA LEU A 313 8.24 -18.10 -3.62
C LEU A 313 7.50 -18.60 -4.86
N LEU A 314 6.60 -17.79 -5.42
CA LEU A 314 5.90 -18.11 -6.67
C LEU A 314 6.89 -18.32 -7.82
N ASN A 315 7.88 -17.44 -7.97
CA ASN A 315 8.91 -17.56 -8.99
C ASN A 315 9.76 -18.81 -8.76
N VAL A 316 10.29 -19.02 -7.54
CA VAL A 316 11.06 -20.22 -7.18
C VAL A 316 10.29 -21.50 -7.50
N CYS A 317 9.02 -21.59 -7.08
CA CYS A 317 8.20 -22.77 -7.31
C CYS A 317 7.92 -22.99 -8.79
N THR A 318 7.78 -21.93 -9.58
CA THR A 318 7.67 -22.02 -11.04
C THR A 318 8.97 -22.52 -11.67
N LEU A 319 10.13 -22.05 -11.19
CA LEU A 319 11.43 -22.53 -11.67
C LEU A 319 11.66 -24.01 -11.32
N TYR A 320 11.19 -24.49 -10.16
CA TYR A 320 11.25 -25.92 -9.81
C TYR A 320 10.45 -26.80 -10.76
N GLU A 321 9.27 -26.34 -11.18
CA GLU A 321 8.44 -27.03 -12.18
C GLU A 321 9.15 -27.12 -13.53
N LEU A 322 9.91 -26.09 -13.91
CA LEU A 322 10.69 -26.07 -15.14
C LEU A 322 11.95 -26.94 -15.07
N GLU A 323 12.60 -27.02 -13.91
CA GLU A 323 13.85 -27.75 -13.73
C GLU A 323 13.64 -29.27 -13.62
N SER A 324 12.59 -29.72 -12.90
CA SER A 324 12.47 -31.12 -12.53
C SER A 324 11.04 -31.63 -12.39
N SER A 325 10.85 -32.92 -12.70
CA SER A 325 9.61 -33.64 -12.45
C SER A 325 9.34 -33.90 -10.97
N TYR A 326 10.34 -33.76 -10.10
CA TYR A 326 10.25 -33.98 -8.64
C TYR A 326 10.10 -32.68 -7.82
N SER A 327 9.52 -31.64 -8.44
CA SER A 327 9.39 -30.30 -7.85
C SER A 327 8.60 -30.25 -6.52
N ASN A 328 7.70 -31.21 -6.29
CA ASN A 328 6.87 -31.26 -5.08
C ASN A 328 7.68 -31.35 -3.79
N GLN A 329 8.79 -32.09 -3.76
CA GLN A 329 9.59 -32.20 -2.54
C GLN A 329 10.20 -30.84 -2.17
N LYS A 330 10.78 -30.13 -3.14
CA LYS A 330 11.35 -28.79 -2.93
C LYS A 330 10.29 -27.78 -2.47
N LYS A 331 9.07 -27.84 -3.04
CA LYS A 331 7.93 -27.01 -2.61
C LYS A 331 7.50 -27.29 -1.17
N LEU A 332 7.50 -28.56 -0.74
CA LEU A 332 7.21 -28.95 0.64
C LEU A 332 8.29 -28.45 1.61
N ASP A 333 9.55 -28.46 1.20
CA ASP A 333 10.64 -27.91 2.00
C ASP A 333 10.49 -26.39 2.18
N MET A 334 10.05 -25.68 1.13
CA MET A 334 9.69 -24.26 1.21
C MET A 334 8.49 -24.01 2.14
N LEU A 335 7.48 -24.88 2.16
CA LEU A 335 6.37 -24.80 3.10
C LEU A 335 6.85 -24.93 4.55
N ARG A 336 7.78 -25.85 4.82
CA ARG A 336 8.36 -26.00 6.17
C ARG A 336 9.09 -24.73 6.60
N LEU A 337 9.93 -24.15 5.74
CA LEU A 337 10.60 -22.87 6.01
C LEU A 337 9.58 -21.74 6.25
N LEU A 338 8.54 -21.65 5.44
CA LEU A 338 7.46 -20.69 5.61
C LEU A 338 6.80 -20.84 6.98
N SER A 339 6.47 -22.07 7.40
CA SER A 339 5.87 -22.33 8.72
C SER A 339 6.79 -21.99 9.90
N GLN A 340 8.11 -22.09 9.70
CA GLN A 340 9.10 -21.82 10.74
C GLN A 340 9.32 -20.31 10.95
N TYR A 341 9.39 -19.53 9.87
CA TYR A 341 9.82 -18.13 9.92
C TYR A 341 8.67 -17.13 9.73
N LYS A 342 7.55 -17.53 9.13
CA LYS A 342 6.39 -16.67 8.88
C LYS A 342 5.17 -17.18 9.63
N GLY A 343 4.46 -16.24 10.26
CA GLY A 343 3.21 -16.52 10.96
C GLY A 343 1.99 -16.60 10.03
N ASP A 344 0.80 -16.36 10.59
CA ASP A 344 -0.51 -16.57 9.96
C ASP A 344 -0.82 -15.74 8.69
N GLY A 345 0.07 -14.83 8.28
CA GLY A 345 -0.21 -13.81 7.27
C GLY A 345 0.24 -14.12 5.84
N VAL A 346 0.82 -15.30 5.56
CA VAL A 346 1.36 -15.62 4.23
C VAL A 346 0.43 -16.54 3.45
N CYS A 347 0.16 -16.20 2.19
CA CYS A 347 -0.66 -17.00 1.30
C CYS A 347 0.11 -18.24 0.79
N VAL A 348 -0.26 -19.43 1.26
CA VAL A 348 0.37 -20.70 0.87
C VAL A 348 0.16 -21.02 -0.62
N ALA A 349 -0.83 -20.40 -1.28
CA ALA A 349 -1.09 -20.58 -2.71
C ALA A 349 0.12 -20.22 -3.60
N CYS A 350 1.03 -19.35 -3.12
CA CYS A 350 2.25 -19.03 -3.86
C CYS A 350 3.18 -20.24 -4.09
N LEU A 351 3.04 -21.32 -3.30
CA LEU A 351 3.87 -22.52 -3.44
C LEU A 351 3.43 -23.46 -4.57
N LYS A 352 2.26 -23.21 -5.20
CA LYS A 352 1.70 -24.07 -6.27
C LYS A 352 1.71 -25.56 -5.90
N LEU A 353 1.32 -25.88 -4.67
CA LEU A 353 1.13 -27.26 -4.24
C LEU A 353 -0.19 -27.76 -4.85
N GLN A 354 -0.14 -28.88 -5.56
CA GLN A 354 -1.36 -29.58 -5.97
C GLN A 354 -1.96 -30.21 -4.70
N MET A 355 -3.19 -29.84 -4.35
CA MET A 355 -3.93 -30.46 -3.25
C MET A 355 -4.45 -31.84 -3.63
#